data_AF-K1T2K8-F1
#
_entry.id   AF-K1T2K8-F1
#
_cell.length_a   1.000
_cell.length_b   1.000
_cell.length_c   1.000
_cell.angle_alpha   90.00
_cell.angle_beta   90.00
_cell.angle_gamma   90.00
#
_symmetry.space_group_name_H-M   'P 1'
#
loop_
_entity.id
_entity.type
_entity.pdbx_description
1 polymer ?
#
loop_
_entity_poly.entity_id
_entity_poly.type
_entity_poly.pdbx_seq_one_letter_code
_entity_poly.pdbx_strand_id
1 'polypeptide(L)'
;GDRRFGDRKAGQHASRPAFRKENSKPASYPKYDPAKQTGEMRLNRFLAQSGICSRREADDFITAGLVSVNGQIVTELGTKVLPTDEVKFNDSRVQGEKKVYLVLNKPKGYVTSLDDPHAGKTVMELVNHPGSRSQDKAETNLFGIKTHISSI
;
A
#
# COMPACT_ATOMS: atom_id res chain seq x y z
N GLY A 1 -21.69 5.20 57.55
CA GLY A 1 -23.05 4.85 57.11
C GLY A 1 -22.94 4.02 55.86
N ASP A 2 -22.99 2.70 56.02
CA ASP A 2 -22.73 1.70 54.97
C ASP A 2 -23.90 1.61 53.99
N ARG A 3 -23.66 1.87 52.71
CA ARG A 3 -24.64 1.61 51.64
C ARG A 3 -24.39 0.23 51.05
N ARG A 4 -25.20 -0.73 51.50
CA ARG A 4 -25.29 -2.10 50.99
C ARG A 4 -25.61 -2.09 49.49
N PHE A 5 -24.71 -2.64 48.67
CA PHE A 5 -25.00 -2.95 47.27
C PHE A 5 -25.96 -4.14 47.22
N GLY A 6 -27.14 -3.94 46.65
CA GLY A 6 -28.19 -4.95 46.55
C GLY A 6 -27.84 -6.11 45.61
N ASP A 7 -28.31 -7.29 46.00
CA ASP A 7 -28.24 -8.56 45.27
C ASP A 7 -28.85 -8.45 43.86
N ARG A 8 -28.00 -8.44 42.82
CA ARG A 8 -28.47 -8.64 41.45
C ARG A 8 -28.54 -10.15 41.18
N LYS A 9 -29.76 -10.66 41.06
CA LYS A 9 -30.05 -12.04 40.62
C LYS A 9 -29.23 -12.40 39.39
N ALA A 10 -28.53 -13.54 39.46
CA ALA A 10 -27.82 -14.15 38.34
C ALA A 10 -28.82 -14.57 37.25
N GLY A 11 -29.04 -13.69 36.28
CA GLY A 11 -29.74 -14.00 35.04
C GLY A 11 -28.90 -14.98 34.23
N GLN A 12 -29.55 -16.04 33.76
CA GLN A 12 -28.99 -17.11 32.94
C GLN A 12 -28.33 -16.53 31.68
N HIS A 13 -26.99 -16.44 31.67
CA HIS A 13 -26.26 -16.19 30.44
C HIS A 13 -26.34 -17.47 29.60
N ALA A 14 -27.21 -17.47 28.58
CA ALA A 14 -27.18 -18.48 27.53
C ALA A 14 -25.75 -18.58 27.00
N SER A 15 -25.16 -19.77 27.11
CA SER A 15 -23.80 -20.07 26.67
C SER A 15 -23.64 -19.59 25.23
N ARG A 16 -22.87 -18.52 25.01
CA ARG A 16 -22.50 -18.09 23.65
C ARG A 16 -21.86 -19.32 22.99
N PRO A 17 -22.36 -19.78 21.83
CA PRO A 17 -21.77 -20.95 21.19
C PRO A 17 -20.29 -20.66 20.96
N ALA A 18 -19.43 -21.54 21.47
CA ALA A 18 -18.00 -21.45 21.25
C ALA A 18 -17.79 -21.38 19.73
N PHE A 19 -17.02 -20.39 19.27
CA PHE A 19 -16.62 -20.28 17.88
C PHE A 19 -15.80 -21.53 17.54
N ARG A 20 -16.46 -22.59 17.08
CA ARG A 20 -15.82 -23.85 16.69
C ARG A 20 -15.04 -23.52 15.44
N LYS A 21 -13.72 -23.30 15.61
CA LYS A 21 -12.78 -23.08 14.52
C LYS A 21 -12.68 -24.39 13.75
N GLU A 22 -13.60 -24.57 12.80
CA GLU A 22 -13.51 -25.64 11.82
C GLU A 22 -12.19 -25.45 11.07
N ASN A 23 -11.39 -26.52 10.96
CA ASN A 23 -10.11 -26.53 10.26
C ASN A 23 -10.30 -26.40 8.74
N SER A 24 -11.10 -25.44 8.27
CA SER A 24 -11.01 -24.98 6.89
C SER A 24 -9.67 -24.26 6.79
N LYS A 25 -8.72 -24.89 6.09
CA LYS A 25 -7.45 -24.27 5.73
C LYS A 25 -7.76 -22.83 5.27
N PRO A 26 -7.15 -21.78 5.86
CA PRO A 26 -7.45 -20.42 5.46
C PRO A 26 -7.26 -20.35 3.95
N ALA A 27 -8.20 -19.72 3.24
CA ALA A 27 -8.15 -19.55 1.80
C ALA A 27 -6.73 -19.15 1.43
N SER A 28 -6.03 -20.05 0.74
CA SER A 28 -4.63 -19.86 0.33
C SER A 28 -4.53 -18.46 -0.26
N TYR A 29 -3.72 -17.58 0.34
CA TYR A 29 -3.56 -16.23 -0.16
C TYR A 29 -3.30 -16.31 -1.67
N PRO A 30 -4.10 -15.62 -2.50
CA PRO A 30 -3.94 -15.71 -3.94
C PRO A 30 -2.49 -15.34 -4.26
N LYS A 31 -1.76 -16.26 -4.91
CA LYS A 31 -0.39 -16.00 -5.34
C LYS A 31 -0.42 -14.81 -6.30
N TYR A 32 0.42 -13.80 -6.03
CA TYR A 32 0.56 -12.64 -6.89
C TYR A 32 1.06 -13.07 -8.27
N ASP A 33 0.22 -12.95 -9.28
CA ASP A 33 0.56 -13.21 -10.68
C ASP A 33 0.60 -11.86 -11.42
N PRO A 34 1.79 -11.35 -11.78
CA PRO A 34 1.92 -10.05 -12.44
C PRO A 34 1.26 -10.02 -13.83
N ALA A 35 1.09 -11.17 -14.49
CA ALA A 35 0.47 -11.28 -15.81
C ALA A 35 -1.07 -11.19 -15.77
N LYS A 36 -1.68 -11.38 -14.58
CA LYS A 36 -3.13 -11.38 -14.37
C LYS A 36 -3.74 -10.02 -14.04
N GLN A 37 -3.04 -8.92 -14.30
CA GLN A 37 -3.62 -7.58 -14.18
C GLN A 37 -4.56 -7.30 -15.36
N THR A 38 -5.60 -8.10 -15.54
CA THR A 38 -6.54 -8.06 -16.67
C THR A 38 -7.82 -7.28 -16.36
N GLY A 39 -7.84 -6.56 -15.24
CA GLY A 39 -9.02 -5.82 -14.76
C GLY A 39 -8.85 -4.31 -14.86
N GLU A 40 -9.98 -3.63 -15.02
CA GLU A 40 -10.12 -2.18 -14.89
C GLU A 40 -9.46 -1.69 -13.58
N MET A 41 -8.53 -0.74 -13.68
CA MET A 41 -7.79 -0.20 -12.55
C MET A 41 -8.11 1.27 -12.34
N ARG A 42 -8.29 1.73 -11.10
CA ARG A 42 -8.43 3.17 -10.82
C ARG A 42 -7.19 3.93 -11.30
N LEU A 43 -7.39 5.09 -11.94
CA LEU A 43 -6.32 5.93 -12.48
C LEU A 43 -5.27 6.30 -11.42
N ASN A 44 -5.70 6.68 -10.21
CA ASN A 44 -4.79 6.97 -9.09
C ASN A 44 -3.89 5.79 -8.69
N ARG A 45 -4.41 4.56 -8.79
CA ARG A 45 -3.65 3.34 -8.54
C ARG A 45 -2.68 3.06 -9.68
N PHE A 46 -3.06 3.36 -10.92
CA PHE A 46 -2.20 3.20 -12.08
C PHE A 46 -0.99 4.13 -11.99
N LEU A 47 -1.22 5.43 -11.75
CA LEU A 47 -0.16 6.45 -11.60
C LEU A 47 0.79 6.13 -10.43
N ALA A 48 0.26 5.61 -9.33
CA ALA A 48 1.09 5.19 -8.20
C ALA A 48 1.88 3.90 -8.48
N GLN A 49 1.35 3.02 -9.33
CA GLN A 49 2.06 1.78 -9.71
C GLN A 49 3.17 2.04 -10.73
N SER A 50 3.05 3.10 -11.54
CA SER A 50 4.07 3.54 -12.48
C SER A 50 5.18 4.38 -11.86
N GLY A 51 5.20 4.56 -10.53
CA GLY A 51 6.27 5.27 -9.84
C GLY A 51 6.27 6.79 -10.00
N ILE A 52 5.23 7.38 -10.62
CA ILE A 52 5.15 8.82 -10.87
C ILE A 52 4.93 9.59 -9.56
N CYS A 53 4.06 9.07 -8.69
CA CYS A 53 3.68 9.73 -7.44
C CYS A 53 3.01 8.77 -6.46
N SER A 54 2.75 9.22 -5.23
CA SER A 54 1.91 8.49 -4.29
C SER A 54 0.44 8.50 -4.73
N ARG A 55 -0.37 7.60 -4.15
CA ARG A 55 -1.82 7.56 -4.45
C ARG A 55 -2.55 8.86 -4.13
N ARG A 56 -2.11 9.60 -3.10
CA ARG A 56 -2.76 10.85 -2.67
C ARG A 56 -2.40 11.99 -3.61
N GLU A 57 -1.11 12.12 -3.91
CA GLU A 57 -0.63 13.07 -4.91
C GLU A 57 -1.24 12.80 -6.29
N ALA A 58 -1.49 11.53 -6.63
CA ALA A 58 -2.18 11.19 -7.87
C ALA A 58 -3.59 11.79 -7.92
N ASP A 59 -4.34 11.79 -6.80
CA ASP A 59 -5.66 12.42 -6.76
C ASP A 59 -5.54 13.96 -6.95
N ASP A 60 -4.52 14.59 -6.35
CA ASP A 60 -4.23 16.02 -6.54
C ASP A 60 -3.90 16.33 -8.01
N PHE A 61 -3.09 15.51 -8.67
CA PHE A 61 -2.74 15.69 -10.08
C PHE A 61 -3.91 15.46 -11.04
N ILE A 62 -4.80 14.53 -10.71
CA ILE A 62 -6.04 14.32 -11.48
C ILE A 62 -6.93 15.55 -11.34
N THR A 63 -7.19 16.03 -10.11
CA THR A 63 -8.02 17.24 -9.92
C THR A 63 -7.40 18.50 -10.54
N ALA A 64 -6.07 18.58 -10.59
CA ALA A 64 -5.35 19.67 -11.27
C ALA A 64 -5.37 19.56 -12.81
N GLY A 65 -5.87 18.45 -13.38
CA GLY A 65 -5.95 18.26 -14.83
C GLY A 65 -4.59 18.00 -15.51
N LEU A 66 -3.60 17.51 -14.75
CA LEU A 66 -2.25 17.20 -15.26
C LEU A 66 -2.14 15.81 -15.91
N VAL A 67 -3.24 15.04 -15.89
CA VAL A 67 -3.32 13.67 -16.36
C VAL A 67 -4.27 13.57 -17.55
N SER A 68 -3.83 12.94 -18.63
CA SER A 68 -4.69 12.59 -19.77
C SER A 68 -4.72 11.09 -20.03
N VAL A 69 -5.88 10.60 -20.46
CA VAL A 69 -6.12 9.20 -20.83
C VAL A 69 -6.63 9.18 -22.26
N ASN A 70 -5.95 8.47 -23.15
CA ASN A 70 -6.26 8.39 -24.58
C ASN A 70 -6.41 9.78 -25.23
N GLY A 71 -5.65 10.77 -24.76
CA GLY A 71 -5.67 12.16 -25.25
C GLY A 71 -6.74 13.07 -24.63
N GLN A 72 -7.57 12.58 -23.70
CA GLN A 72 -8.56 13.38 -22.98
C GLN A 72 -8.06 13.70 -21.57
N ILE A 73 -8.12 14.97 -21.16
CA ILE A 73 -7.77 15.40 -19.80
C ILE A 73 -8.84 14.88 -18.85
N VAL A 74 -8.42 14.14 -17.83
CA VAL A 74 -9.32 13.55 -16.83
C VAL A 74 -9.16 14.31 -15.52
N THR A 75 -10.25 14.93 -15.07
CA THR A 75 -10.31 15.62 -13.77
C THR A 75 -11.19 14.91 -12.75
N GLU A 76 -11.89 13.86 -13.18
CA GLU A 76 -12.81 13.11 -12.33
C GLU A 76 -12.07 12.10 -11.45
N LEU A 77 -12.26 12.21 -10.13
CA LEU A 77 -11.72 11.23 -9.20
C LEU A 77 -12.47 9.91 -9.31
N GLY A 78 -11.73 8.81 -9.39
CA GLY A 78 -12.31 7.47 -9.48
C GLY A 78 -12.49 6.96 -10.91
N THR A 79 -12.07 7.72 -11.92
CA THR A 79 -11.92 7.20 -13.29
C THR A 79 -11.08 5.95 -13.27
N LYS A 80 -11.50 4.96 -14.05
CA LYS A 80 -10.80 3.71 -14.19
C LYS A 80 -10.25 3.62 -15.60
N VAL A 81 -9.10 2.96 -15.70
CA VAL A 81 -8.32 2.79 -16.91
C VAL A 81 -8.02 1.32 -17.10
N LEU A 82 -7.97 0.92 -18.35
CA LEU A 82 -7.48 -0.40 -18.74
C LEU A 82 -5.96 -0.35 -18.86
N PRO A 83 -5.26 -1.48 -18.63
CA PRO A 83 -3.82 -1.57 -18.88
C PRO A 83 -3.41 -1.27 -20.34
N THR A 84 -4.37 -1.33 -21.26
CA THR A 84 -4.20 -1.02 -22.69
C THR A 84 -4.35 0.46 -23.02
N ASP A 85 -4.92 1.26 -22.10
CA ASP A 85 -5.15 2.68 -22.33
C ASP A 85 -3.85 3.49 -22.25
N GLU A 86 -3.76 4.54 -23.06
CA GLU A 86 -2.62 5.45 -23.06
C GLU A 86 -2.80 6.54 -22.01
N VAL A 87 -2.16 6.38 -20.86
CA VAL A 87 -2.11 7.40 -19.82
C VAL A 87 -0.86 8.27 -20.01
N LYS A 88 -1.04 9.60 -20.00
CA LYS A 88 0.04 10.59 -20.02
C LYS A 88 -0.06 11.50 -18.80
N PHE A 89 1.10 11.87 -18.26
CA PHE A 89 1.27 12.85 -17.20
C PHE A 89 2.20 13.94 -17.70
N ASN A 90 1.77 15.21 -17.70
CA ASN A 90 2.55 16.33 -18.27
C ASN A 90 3.17 15.99 -19.64
N ASP A 91 2.32 15.52 -20.58
CA ASP A 91 2.70 15.10 -21.94
C ASP A 91 3.67 13.90 -22.06
N SER A 92 4.09 13.32 -20.94
CA SER A 92 4.94 12.13 -20.92
C SER A 92 4.13 10.86 -20.73
N ARG A 93 4.35 9.85 -21.59
CA ARG A 93 3.63 8.57 -21.50
C ARG A 93 4.05 7.80 -20.26
N VAL A 94 3.06 7.41 -19.46
CA VAL A 94 3.27 6.66 -18.22
C VAL A 94 3.26 5.16 -18.52
N GLN A 95 4.31 4.45 -18.10
CA GLN A 95 4.41 2.99 -18.22
C GLN A 95 4.52 2.36 -16.82
N GLY A 96 4.00 1.14 -16.69
CA GLY A 96 4.10 0.40 -15.43
C GLY A 96 5.54 -0.03 -15.15
N GLU A 97 6.07 0.33 -13.98
CA GLU A 97 7.43 -0.05 -13.57
C GLU A 97 7.49 -1.49 -13.03
N LYS A 98 8.67 -2.11 -13.14
CA LYS A 98 8.97 -3.40 -12.51
C LYS A 98 9.12 -3.20 -11.00
N LYS A 99 8.35 -3.95 -10.21
CA LYS A 99 8.40 -3.88 -8.74
C LYS A 99 9.59 -4.65 -8.20
N VAL A 100 10.39 -4.02 -7.34
CA VAL A 100 11.45 -4.64 -6.54
C VAL A 100 10.94 -4.81 -5.11
N TYR A 101 11.06 -6.03 -4.58
CA TYR A 101 10.64 -6.36 -3.22
C TYR A 101 11.86 -6.69 -2.37
N LEU A 102 12.03 -5.97 -1.26
CA LEU A 102 13.13 -6.18 -0.32
C LEU A 102 12.57 -6.66 1.02
N VAL A 103 13.22 -7.65 1.60
CA VAL A 103 12.98 -8.08 2.99
C VAL A 103 14.09 -7.50 3.84
N LEU A 104 13.72 -6.70 4.84
CA LEU A 104 14.66 -6.04 5.73
C LEU A 104 14.23 -6.27 7.18
N ASN A 105 15.18 -6.68 8.02
CA ASN A 105 14.99 -6.69 9.46
C ASN A 105 15.22 -5.28 10.01
N LYS A 106 14.14 -4.63 10.43
CA LYS A 106 14.18 -3.23 10.85
C LYS A 106 14.77 -3.12 12.26
N PRO A 107 15.93 -2.45 12.46
CA PRO A 107 16.50 -2.25 13.78
C PRO A 107 15.69 -1.27 14.62
N LYS A 108 15.86 -1.34 15.95
CA LYS A 108 15.19 -0.43 16.89
C LYS A 108 15.63 1.02 16.65
N GLY A 109 14.69 1.95 16.77
CA GLY A 109 14.94 3.39 16.58
C GLY A 109 14.76 3.91 15.14
N TYR A 110 14.39 3.05 14.19
CA TYR A 110 14.04 3.47 12.83
C TYR A 110 12.53 3.63 12.68
N VAL A 111 12.09 4.47 11.75
CA VAL A 111 10.67 4.69 11.42
C VAL A 111 10.37 4.25 9.99
N THR A 112 9.19 3.65 9.77
CA THR A 112 8.74 3.15 8.45
C THR A 112 7.99 4.19 7.63
N SER A 113 7.69 5.35 8.21
CA SER A 113 7.15 6.50 7.51
C SER A 113 8.26 7.18 6.70
N LEU A 114 7.94 7.60 5.48
CA LEU A 114 8.85 8.36 4.61
C LEU A 114 8.91 9.84 5.03
N ASP A 115 7.77 10.40 5.46
CA ASP A 115 7.59 11.84 5.70
C ASP A 115 7.18 12.15 7.15
N ASP A 116 7.82 11.51 8.13
CA ASP A 116 7.61 11.87 9.54
C ASP A 116 8.65 12.91 9.99
N PRO A 117 8.25 14.18 10.27
CA PRO A 117 9.18 15.24 10.66
C PRO A 117 9.88 14.99 12.00
N HIS A 118 9.36 14.08 12.83
CA HIS A 118 9.91 13.74 14.14
C HIS A 118 10.77 12.47 14.09
N ALA A 119 10.84 11.80 12.94
CA ALA A 119 11.67 10.63 12.74
C ALA A 119 13.12 11.03 12.46
N GLY A 120 14.01 10.77 13.43
CA GLY A 120 15.45 11.02 13.23
C GLY A 120 16.14 10.04 12.26
N LYS A 121 15.57 8.85 12.04
CA LYS A 121 16.11 7.82 11.11
C LYS A 121 14.99 7.03 10.44
N THR A 122 15.02 6.94 9.11
CA THR A 122 14.03 6.15 8.35
C THR A 122 14.63 4.88 7.77
N VAL A 123 13.79 3.87 7.52
CA VAL A 123 14.25 2.60 6.92
C VAL A 123 14.88 2.80 5.54
N MET A 124 14.60 3.91 4.86
CA MET A 124 15.19 4.23 3.56
C MET A 124 16.70 4.45 3.64
N GLU A 125 17.21 4.96 4.76
CA GLU A 125 18.67 5.13 4.98
C GLU A 125 19.40 3.78 4.95
N LEU A 126 18.73 2.70 5.36
CA LEU A 126 19.29 1.35 5.35
C LEU A 126 19.33 0.76 3.93
N VAL A 127 18.41 1.16 3.06
CA VAL A 127 18.31 0.68 1.66
C VAL A 127 19.27 1.43 0.73
N ASN A 128 19.53 2.71 0.99
CA ASN A 128 20.43 3.55 0.19
C ASN A 128 21.92 3.34 0.50
N HIS A 129 22.29 2.47 1.44
CA HIS A 129 23.70 2.28 1.79
C HIS A 129 24.42 1.40 0.75
N PRO A 130 25.50 1.87 0.10
CA PRO A 130 26.20 1.16 -1.00
C PRO A 130 26.98 -0.11 -0.58
N GLY A 131 26.76 -0.63 0.64
CA GLY A 131 27.45 -1.80 1.18
C GLY A 131 26.73 -3.13 0.98
N SER A 132 25.48 -3.14 0.51
CA SER A 132 24.81 -4.39 0.15
C SER A 132 25.36 -4.89 -1.17
N ARG A 133 25.91 -6.10 -1.16
CA ARG A 133 26.61 -6.80 -2.25
C ARG A 133 25.70 -7.22 -3.42
N SER A 134 24.81 -6.33 -3.84
CA SER A 134 23.96 -6.46 -5.02
C SER A 134 24.39 -5.36 -5.99
N GLN A 135 25.39 -5.68 -6.81
CA GLN A 135 25.65 -4.95 -8.05
C GLN A 135 24.46 -5.18 -8.98
N ASP A 136 23.45 -4.34 -8.87
CA ASP A 136 22.54 -4.06 -9.98
C ASP A 136 22.14 -2.61 -9.82
N LYS A 137 22.73 -1.76 -10.68
CA LYS A 137 22.40 -0.35 -10.81
C LYS A 137 21.02 -0.23 -11.46
N ALA A 138 19.98 -0.65 -10.75
CA ALA A 138 18.63 -0.23 -11.06
C ALA A 138 18.43 1.09 -10.32
N GLU A 139 18.36 2.18 -11.09
CA GLU A 139 17.95 3.50 -10.64
C GLU A 139 16.78 3.33 -9.66
N THR A 140 17.06 3.55 -8.37
CA THR A 140 16.14 3.21 -7.29
C THR A 140 15.07 4.29 -7.26
N ASN A 141 14.03 4.13 -8.09
CA ASN A 141 12.89 5.04 -8.07
C ASN A 141 12.15 4.90 -6.74
N LEU A 142 12.28 5.99 -5.98
CA LEU A 142 11.96 6.21 -4.57
C LEU A 142 10.50 5.91 -4.20
N PHE A 143 9.60 5.83 -5.19
CA PHE A 143 8.15 5.73 -5.00
C PHE A 143 7.60 4.29 -5.02
N GLY A 144 8.39 3.30 -5.45
CA GLY A 144 7.91 1.93 -5.72
C GLY A 144 8.11 0.89 -4.61
N ILE A 145 8.88 1.19 -3.56
CA ILE A 145 9.22 0.20 -2.52
C ILE A 145 8.02 0.01 -1.58
N LYS A 146 7.14 -0.95 -1.92
CA LYS A 146 6.09 -1.41 -1.01
C LYS A 146 6.73 -2.30 0.05
N THR A 147 7.35 -1.69 1.06
CA THR A 147 8.09 -2.38 2.11
C THR A 147 7.11 -3.17 2.99
N HIS A 148 7.10 -4.49 2.84
CA HIS A 148 6.45 -5.40 3.79
C HIS A 148 7.44 -5.63 4.92
N ILE A 149 7.52 -4.69 5.86
CA ILE A 149 8.40 -4.79 7.03
C ILE A 149 7.60 -5.50 8.12
N SER A 150 7.88 -6.79 8.29
CA SER A 150 7.42 -7.51 9.47
C SER A 150 8.24 -7.05 10.67
N SER A 151 7.60 -6.42 11.65
CA SER A 151 8.20 -6.27 12.97
C SER A 151 8.29 -7.67 13.59
N ILE A 152 9.50 -8.08 13.96
CA ILE A 152 9.74 -9.26 14.81
C ILE A 152 9.89 -8.78 16.25
#